data_AF-A0A9E0PA57-F1
#
_entry.id   AF-A0A9E0PA57-F1
#
_cell.length_a   1.000
_cell.length_b   1.000
_cell.length_c   1.000
_cell.angle_alpha   90.00
_cell.angle_beta   90.00
_cell.angle_gamma   90.00
#
_symmetry.space_group_name_H-M   'P 1'
#
loop_
_entity.id
_entity.type
_entity.pdbx_description
1 polymer ?
#
loop_
_entity_poly.entity_id
_entity_poly.type
_entity_poly.pdbx_seq_one_letter_code
_entity_poly.pdbx_strand_id
1 'polypeptide(L)'
;VSEEDTIKSLGWNYVKPLPKEWVEDWSFLEDWLPIFQKIPKDGWAHFHCLRGRGRTTSAMAYYDIFRNHDKMTVEDIIKRQYCIGGEYLDDITVWKSSTWPQERLVLRRDILYYFYDYMNDPQGYKKTPWTKWLKEHKKT
;
A
#
# COMPACT_ATOMS: atom_id res chain seq x y z
N VAL A 1 -4.53 -27.72 -4.77
CA VAL A 1 -3.61 -26.84 -5.50
C VAL A 1 -3.63 -25.49 -4.81
N SER A 2 -2.47 -24.90 -4.49
CA SER A 2 -2.42 -23.60 -3.84
C SER A 2 -2.58 -22.45 -4.86
N GLU A 3 -2.84 -21.23 -4.37
CA GLU A 3 -2.83 -20.03 -5.23
C GLU A 3 -1.46 -19.85 -5.89
N GLU A 4 -0.38 -20.03 -5.13
CA GLU A 4 1.00 -19.98 -5.62
C GLU A 4 1.26 -20.98 -6.75
N ASP A 5 0.85 -22.25 -6.58
CA ASP A 5 1.02 -23.28 -7.61
C ASP A 5 0.25 -22.92 -8.88
N THR A 6 -0.98 -22.42 -8.70
CA THR A 6 -1.84 -22.02 -9.82
C THR A 6 -1.21 -20.88 -10.61
N ILE A 7 -0.80 -19.79 -9.94
CA ILE A 7 -0.16 -18.63 -10.59
C ILE A 7 1.14 -19.02 -11.29
N LYS A 8 1.99 -19.83 -10.65
CA LYS A 8 3.23 -20.31 -11.28
C LYS A 8 2.96 -21.20 -12.48
N SER A 9 1.95 -22.07 -12.43
CA SER A 9 1.56 -22.91 -13.58
C SER A 9 1.06 -22.11 -14.79
N LEU A 10 0.55 -20.89 -14.56
CA LEU A 10 0.15 -19.96 -15.62
C LEU A 10 1.32 -19.12 -16.16
N GLY A 11 2.54 -19.33 -15.66
CA GLY A 11 3.75 -18.62 -16.08
C GLY A 11 3.96 -17.26 -15.40
N TRP A 12 3.21 -16.97 -14.32
CA TRP A 12 3.33 -15.72 -13.57
C TRP A 12 4.23 -15.89 -12.35
N ASN A 13 4.91 -14.82 -11.96
CA ASN A 13 5.58 -14.75 -10.67
C ASN A 13 4.53 -14.59 -9.56
N TYR A 14 4.71 -15.30 -8.46
CA TYR A 14 3.87 -15.18 -7.29
C TYR A 14 4.66 -14.53 -6.15
N VAL A 15 4.12 -13.42 -5.63
CA VAL A 15 4.57 -12.87 -4.36
C VAL A 15 3.46 -13.11 -3.36
N LYS A 16 3.74 -13.95 -2.36
CA LYS A 16 2.78 -14.21 -1.29
C LYS A 16 2.50 -12.89 -0.55
N PRO A 17 1.29 -12.32 -0.62
CA PRO A 17 0.99 -11.15 0.17
C PRO A 17 0.87 -11.55 1.64
N LEU A 18 0.97 -10.54 2.51
CA LEU A 18 0.90 -10.70 3.96
C LEU A 18 -0.36 -11.50 4.39
N PRO A 19 -0.33 -12.15 5.56
CA PRO A 19 -1.32 -13.15 5.97
C PRO A 19 -2.78 -12.70 5.79
N LYS A 20 -3.72 -13.66 5.66
CA LYS A 20 -5.15 -13.37 5.51
C LYS A 20 -5.72 -12.45 6.62
N GLU A 21 -5.15 -12.57 7.82
CA GLU A 21 -5.44 -11.80 9.06
C GLU A 21 -4.81 -10.38 9.06
N TRP A 22 -4.05 -10.03 8.03
CA TRP A 22 -3.18 -8.88 8.06
C TRP A 22 -3.93 -7.55 8.25
N VAL A 23 -3.38 -6.75 9.16
CA VAL A 23 -3.82 -5.41 9.52
C VAL A 23 -2.70 -4.47 9.11
N GLU A 24 -3.01 -3.48 8.29
CA GLU A 24 -2.10 -2.37 8.00
C GLU A 24 -1.73 -1.69 9.32
N ASP A 25 -0.45 -1.76 9.69
CA ASP A 25 0.11 -1.09 10.86
C ASP A 25 1.31 -0.22 10.48
N TRP A 26 1.78 0.60 11.41
CA TRP A 26 2.87 1.53 11.11
C TRP A 26 4.15 0.84 10.65
N SER A 27 4.40 -0.43 10.96
CA SER A 27 5.66 -1.10 10.59
C SER A 27 5.60 -1.79 9.23
N PHE A 28 4.41 -2.03 8.69
CA PHE A 28 4.22 -2.99 7.61
C PHE A 28 5.04 -2.71 6.34
N LEU A 29 5.29 -1.43 6.02
CA LEU A 29 6.00 -1.04 4.81
C LEU A 29 7.46 -1.49 4.78
N GLU A 30 8.03 -1.83 5.95
CA GLU A 30 9.36 -2.43 6.05
C GLU A 30 9.45 -3.75 5.25
N ASP A 31 8.41 -4.58 5.32
CA ASP A 31 8.35 -5.86 4.61
C ASP A 31 7.88 -5.71 3.15
N TRP A 32 7.10 -4.66 2.84
CA TRP A 32 6.52 -4.44 1.52
C TRP A 32 7.43 -3.71 0.54
N LEU A 33 8.22 -2.76 1.01
CA LEU A 33 9.15 -2.00 0.16
C LEU A 33 10.08 -2.90 -0.67
N PRO A 34 10.69 -3.96 -0.11
CA PRO A 34 11.52 -4.89 -0.89
C PRO A 34 10.74 -5.63 -1.98
N ILE A 35 9.43 -5.82 -1.84
CA ILE A 35 8.59 -6.44 -2.87
C ILE A 35 8.47 -5.48 -4.06
N PHE A 36 8.15 -4.21 -3.81
CA PHE A 36 8.02 -3.21 -4.87
C PHE A 36 9.31 -3.00 -5.66
N GLN A 37 10.45 -3.04 -4.98
CA GLN A 37 11.78 -2.94 -5.61
C GLN A 37 12.09 -4.11 -6.55
N LYS A 38 11.53 -5.30 -6.31
CA LYS A 38 11.73 -6.49 -7.16
C LYS A 38 10.91 -6.46 -8.44
N ILE A 39 9.92 -5.58 -8.54
CA ILE A 39 9.09 -5.45 -9.74
C ILE A 39 9.89 -4.67 -10.80
N PRO A 40 10.19 -5.25 -11.97
CA PRO A 40 10.92 -4.57 -13.03
C PRO A 40 10.23 -3.27 -13.47
N LYS A 41 10.98 -2.37 -14.11
CA LYS A 41 10.44 -1.07 -14.52
C LYS A 41 9.26 -1.21 -15.50
N ASP A 42 9.32 -2.23 -16.35
CA ASP A 42 8.33 -2.68 -17.33
C ASP A 42 7.46 -3.86 -16.82
N GLY A 43 7.62 -4.25 -15.55
CA GLY A 43 6.86 -5.32 -14.94
C GLY A 43 5.40 -4.93 -14.67
N TRP A 44 4.52 -5.92 -14.71
CA TRP A 44 3.10 -5.76 -14.36
C TRP A 44 2.83 -6.33 -12.96
N ALA A 45 2.21 -5.52 -12.10
CA ALA A 45 1.77 -5.94 -10.77
C ALA A 45 0.24 -6.12 -10.76
N HIS A 46 -0.23 -7.33 -10.47
CA HIS A 46 -1.64 -7.60 -10.26
C HIS A 46 -1.92 -7.75 -8.76
N PHE A 47 -2.68 -6.82 -8.19
CA PHE A 47 -3.07 -6.83 -6.77
C PHE A 47 -4.49 -7.38 -6.62
N HIS A 48 -4.70 -8.27 -5.67
CA HIS A 48 -6.04 -8.76 -5.36
C HIS A 48 -6.22 -9.01 -3.86
N CYS A 49 -7.48 -9.03 -3.45
CA CYS A 49 -7.92 -9.50 -2.14
C CYS A 49 -9.29 -10.16 -2.33
N LEU A 50 -9.97 -10.57 -1.25
CA LEU A 50 -11.26 -11.26 -1.36
C LEU A 50 -12.33 -10.50 -2.18
N ARG A 51 -12.36 -9.16 -2.10
CA ARG A 51 -13.39 -8.33 -2.75
C ARG A 51 -12.85 -7.29 -3.74
N GLY A 52 -11.53 -7.20 -3.90
CA GLY A 52 -10.91 -6.20 -4.77
C GLY A 52 -11.12 -4.73 -4.34
N ARG A 53 -11.50 -4.46 -3.07
CA ARG A 53 -11.77 -3.10 -2.57
C ARG A 53 -10.64 -2.59 -1.68
N GLY A 54 -10.88 -2.35 -0.39
CA GLY A 54 -9.92 -1.76 0.57
C GLY A 54 -8.46 -2.19 0.42
N ARG A 55 -8.09 -3.43 0.79
CA ARG A 55 -6.69 -3.91 0.73
C ARG A 55 -6.08 -3.85 -0.66
N THR A 56 -6.86 -4.16 -1.69
CA THR A 56 -6.40 -4.06 -3.08
C THR A 56 -6.08 -2.61 -3.42
N THR A 57 -6.96 -1.69 -3.06
CA THR A 57 -6.79 -0.25 -3.33
C THR A 57 -5.61 0.31 -2.54
N SER A 58 -5.46 -0.04 -1.26
CA SER A 58 -4.28 0.37 -0.47
C SER A 58 -3.00 -0.10 -1.15
N ALA A 59 -2.91 -1.38 -1.52
CA ALA A 59 -1.75 -1.95 -2.18
C ALA A 59 -1.40 -1.25 -3.50
N MET A 60 -2.42 -0.97 -4.32
CA MET A 60 -2.26 -0.21 -5.55
C MET A 60 -1.76 1.21 -5.27
N ALA A 61 -2.32 1.90 -4.27
CA ALA A 61 -1.89 3.25 -3.90
C ALA A 61 -0.46 3.30 -3.36
N TYR A 62 -0.04 2.36 -2.50
CA TYR A 62 1.34 2.26 -2.03
C TYR A 62 2.31 2.02 -3.18
N TYR A 63 1.97 1.09 -4.09
CA TYR A 63 2.81 0.85 -5.27
C TYR A 63 2.86 2.09 -6.18
N ASP A 64 1.77 2.82 -6.27
CA ASP A 64 1.68 4.00 -7.10
C ASP A 64 2.52 5.18 -6.54
N ILE A 65 2.46 5.40 -5.23
CA ILE A 65 3.36 6.30 -4.50
C ILE A 65 4.81 5.88 -4.77
N PHE A 66 5.14 4.60 -4.60
CA PHE A 66 6.50 4.10 -4.83
C PHE A 66 7.05 4.45 -6.23
N ARG A 67 6.18 4.49 -7.25
CA ARG A 67 6.56 4.73 -8.65
C ARG A 67 6.48 6.18 -9.10
N ASN A 68 5.67 7.00 -8.43
CA ASN A 68 5.25 8.31 -8.92
C ASN A 68 5.25 9.42 -7.86
N HIS A 69 5.77 9.18 -6.65
CA HIS A 69 5.83 10.17 -5.57
C HIS A 69 6.51 11.49 -5.97
N ASP A 70 7.43 11.44 -6.95
CA ASP A 70 8.21 12.57 -7.45
C ASP A 70 7.49 13.38 -8.54
N LYS A 71 6.32 12.92 -8.99
CA LYS A 71 5.59 13.50 -10.14
C LYS A 71 4.19 13.96 -9.81
N MET A 72 3.60 13.46 -8.74
CA MET A 72 2.19 13.66 -8.40
C MET A 72 2.04 13.73 -6.89
N THR A 73 1.06 14.49 -6.41
CA THR A 73 0.76 14.54 -4.98
C THR A 73 0.06 13.26 -4.51
N VAL A 74 0.07 13.03 -3.20
CA VAL A 74 -0.65 11.88 -2.61
C VAL A 74 -2.15 11.96 -2.88
N GLU A 75 -2.74 13.16 -2.87
CA GLU A 75 -4.17 13.37 -3.18
C GLU A 75 -4.51 12.97 -4.62
N ASP A 76 -3.66 13.34 -5.59
CA ASP A 76 -3.85 12.95 -6.99
C ASP A 76 -3.71 11.44 -7.17
N ILE A 77 -2.78 10.80 -6.45
CA ILE A 77 -2.63 9.35 -6.44
C ILE A 77 -3.88 8.67 -5.88
N ILE A 78 -4.37 9.10 -4.70
CA ILE A 78 -5.58 8.57 -4.08
C ILE A 78 -6.79 8.74 -5.03
N LYS A 79 -6.94 9.93 -5.61
CA LYS A 79 -8.04 10.25 -6.51
C LYS A 79 -8.01 9.40 -7.76
N ARG A 80 -6.86 9.21 -8.41
CA ARG A 80 -6.81 8.38 -9.62
C ARG A 80 -7.07 6.91 -9.34
N GLN A 81 -6.61 6.39 -8.19
CA GLN A 81 -6.90 5.01 -7.78
C GLN A 81 -8.41 4.81 -7.57
N TYR A 82 -9.08 5.81 -7.01
CA TYR A 82 -10.54 5.82 -6.92
C TYR A 82 -11.21 5.88 -8.31
N CYS A 83 -10.75 6.77 -9.21
CA CYS A 83 -11.31 6.91 -10.55
C CYS A 83 -11.21 5.63 -11.41
N ILE A 84 -10.23 4.76 -11.15
CA ILE A 84 -10.06 3.48 -11.86
C ILE A 84 -10.76 2.29 -11.16
N GLY A 85 -11.61 2.55 -10.16
CA GLY A 85 -12.48 1.55 -9.53
C GLY A 85 -12.07 1.11 -8.12
N GLY A 86 -11.05 1.74 -7.53
CA GLY A 86 -10.67 1.52 -6.14
C GLY A 86 -11.62 2.18 -5.13
N GLU A 87 -11.36 1.98 -3.83
CA GLU A 87 -11.97 2.78 -2.76
C GLU A 87 -11.38 4.20 -2.70
N TYR A 88 -12.18 5.18 -2.28
CA TYR A 88 -11.65 6.50 -1.97
C TYR A 88 -10.97 6.47 -0.60
N LEU A 89 -9.63 6.40 -0.59
CA LEU A 89 -8.86 6.10 0.63
C LEU A 89 -8.87 7.25 1.66
N ASP A 90 -9.24 8.47 1.25
CA ASP A 90 -9.47 9.60 2.16
C ASP A 90 -10.84 9.59 2.83
N ASP A 91 -11.77 8.76 2.35
CA ASP A 91 -13.04 8.56 3.03
C ASP A 91 -12.84 7.68 4.28
N ILE A 92 -12.89 8.34 5.43
CA ILE A 92 -12.79 7.70 6.74
C ILE A 92 -14.17 7.47 7.40
N THR A 93 -15.26 7.63 6.64
CA THR A 93 -16.61 7.38 7.16
C THR A 93 -16.86 5.87 7.33
N VAL A 94 -17.35 5.49 8.51
CA VAL A 94 -17.71 4.09 8.77
C VAL A 94 -19.13 3.85 8.28
N TRP A 95 -19.29 3.04 7.23
CA TRP A 95 -20.63 2.65 6.78
C TRP A 95 -21.29 1.65 7.74
N LYS A 96 -22.62 1.61 7.75
CA LYS A 96 -23.44 0.85 8.74
C LYS A 96 -23.09 -0.65 8.86
N SER A 97 -22.60 -1.28 7.80
CA SER A 97 -22.22 -2.70 7.76
C SER A 97 -20.70 -2.92 7.67
N SER A 98 -19.90 -1.96 8.13
CA SER A 98 -18.43 -2.05 8.01
C SER A 98 -17.89 -3.02 9.04
N THR A 99 -16.97 -3.88 8.60
CA THR A 99 -16.13 -4.66 9.52
C THR A 99 -14.88 -3.89 9.93
N TRP A 100 -14.68 -2.68 9.39
CA TRP A 100 -13.53 -1.82 9.67
C TRP A 100 -13.98 -0.70 10.60
N PRO A 101 -13.39 -0.60 11.82
CA PRO A 101 -13.66 0.51 12.71
C PRO A 101 -12.99 1.80 12.20
N GLN A 102 -13.43 2.95 12.69
CA GLN A 102 -12.97 4.26 12.21
C GLN A 102 -11.45 4.43 12.36
N GLU A 103 -10.89 3.96 13.48
CA GLU A 103 -9.46 4.03 13.77
C GLU A 103 -8.64 3.29 12.71
N ARG A 104 -9.18 2.21 12.15
CA ARG A 104 -8.51 1.45 11.07
C ARG A 104 -8.54 2.21 9.75
N LEU A 105 -9.62 2.92 9.45
CA LEU A 105 -9.71 3.76 8.25
C LEU A 105 -8.74 4.95 8.34
N VAL A 106 -8.68 5.59 9.51
CA VAL A 106 -7.74 6.68 9.80
C VAL A 106 -6.30 6.18 9.72
N LEU A 107 -5.98 5.05 10.37
CA LEU A 107 -4.64 4.46 10.34
C LEU A 107 -4.18 4.16 8.91
N ARG A 108 -5.03 3.53 8.09
CA ARG A 108 -4.75 3.24 6.68
C ARG A 108 -4.40 4.51 5.91
N ARG A 109 -5.23 5.56 6.03
CA ARG A 109 -5.00 6.83 5.36
C ARG A 109 -3.69 7.45 5.84
N ASP A 110 -3.48 7.54 7.14
CA ASP A 110 -2.31 8.21 7.69
C ASP A 110 -1.00 7.50 7.28
N ILE A 111 -0.97 6.16 7.22
CA ILE A 111 0.20 5.43 6.73
C ILE A 111 0.50 5.77 5.24
N LEU A 112 -0.52 5.94 4.39
CA LEU A 112 -0.32 6.37 2.99
C LEU A 112 0.35 7.73 2.89
N TYR A 113 -0.11 8.71 3.69
CA TYR A 113 0.47 10.04 3.72
C TYR A 113 1.90 10.03 4.25
N TYR A 114 2.15 9.34 5.38
CA TYR A 114 3.51 9.19 5.90
C TYR A 114 4.43 8.46 4.92
N PHE A 115 3.90 7.50 4.16
CA PHE A 115 4.68 6.81 3.15
C PHE A 115 5.05 7.74 2.01
N TYR A 116 4.12 8.58 1.56
CA TYR A 116 4.41 9.61 0.57
C TYR A 116 5.49 10.59 1.06
N ASP A 117 5.39 11.04 2.31
CA ASP A 117 6.40 11.92 2.92
C ASP A 117 7.76 11.22 3.00
N TYR A 118 7.80 9.96 3.45
CA TYR A 118 9.02 9.16 3.48
C TYR A 118 9.70 9.01 2.11
N MET A 119 8.91 8.85 1.05
CA MET A 119 9.45 8.72 -0.31
C MET A 119 10.03 10.05 -0.82
N ASN A 120 9.53 11.18 -0.34
CA ASN A 120 9.95 12.52 -0.75
C ASN A 120 10.94 13.20 0.21
N ASP A 121 11.11 12.68 1.43
CA ASP A 121 12.08 13.19 2.39
C ASP A 121 13.52 12.89 1.92
N PRO A 122 14.40 13.90 1.82
CA PRO A 122 15.82 13.68 1.55
C PRO A 122 16.52 12.70 2.50
N GLN A 123 16.04 12.48 3.72
CA GLN A 123 16.54 11.50 4.69
C GLN A 123 15.67 10.23 4.78
N GLY A 124 14.61 10.14 3.99
CA GLY A 124 13.71 9.00 3.94
C GLY A 124 14.22 7.88 3.03
N TYR A 125 13.44 7.56 1.99
CA TYR A 125 13.67 6.40 1.13
C TYR A 125 15.10 6.35 0.57
N LYS A 126 15.69 5.14 0.57
CA LYS A 126 17.10 4.81 0.24
C LYS A 126 18.16 5.24 1.26
N LYS A 127 17.86 6.14 2.21
CA LYS A 127 18.81 6.55 3.26
C LYS A 127 18.51 5.93 4.61
N THR A 128 17.23 5.89 4.96
CA THR A 128 16.78 5.43 6.27
C THR A 128 15.72 4.34 6.10
N PRO A 129 15.81 3.21 6.83
CA PRO A 129 14.74 2.22 6.88
C PRO A 129 13.42 2.85 7.35
N TRP A 130 12.29 2.38 6.83
CA TRP A 130 10.96 2.96 7.07
C TRP A 130 10.64 3.10 8.56
N THR A 131 10.79 2.01 9.32
CA THR A 131 10.51 2.00 10.76
C THR A 131 11.41 2.92 11.57
N LYS A 132 12.66 3.14 11.12
CA LYS A 132 13.57 4.11 11.75
C LYS A 132 13.14 5.53 11.43
N TRP A 133 12.86 5.84 10.17
CA TRP A 133 12.39 7.16 9.74
C TRP A 133 11.08 7.54 10.45
N LEU A 134 10.15 6.59 10.60
CA LEU A 134 8.91 6.79 11.34
C LEU A 134 9.13 7.20 12.79
N LYS A 135 10.09 6.59 13.51
CA LYS A 135 10.36 6.94 14.92
C LYS A 135 10.81 8.39 15.08
N GLU A 136 11.44 8.95 14.05
CA GLU A 136 11.95 10.32 14.06
C GLU A 136 10.87 11.35 13.67
N HIS A 137 9.89 10.95 12.85
CA HIS A 137 8.90 11.87 12.26
C HIS A 137 7.49 11.74 12.84
N LYS A 138 7.11 10.55 13.30
CA LYS A 138 5.83 10.32 13.96
C LYS A 138 5.94 10.71 15.43
N LYS A 139 5.51 11.94 15.76
CA LYS A 139 5.39 12.37 17.16
C LYS A 139 4.33 11.51 17.86
N THR A 140 4.72 10.85 18.94
CA THR A 140 3.82 10.14 19.88
C THR A 140 2.84 11.08 20.54
#